data_AF-A0A961RT38-F1
#
_entry.id   AF-A0A961RT38-F1
#
_cell.length_a   1.000
_cell.length_b   1.000
_cell.length_c   1.000
_cell.angle_alpha   90.00
_cell.angle_beta   90.00
_cell.angle_gamma   90.00
#
_symmetry.space_group_name_H-M   'P 1'
#
loop_
_entity.id
_entity.type
_entity.pdbx_description
1 polymer ?
#
loop_
_entity_poly.entity_id
_entity_poly.type
_entity_poly.pdbx_seq_one_letter_code
_entity_poly.pdbx_strand_id
1 'polypeptide(L)'
;SLLTVIVGHLLICVPYSVTVLVSGFEGFDPNMEAASRDLGETAWGTLRRITLPMLMPSIISSLLVTFTISLDEFILAFFLSGTEPTLPVYIWGQLRFAAKLPNVLALGSILIAASLVMLTAAEIIRRRAERKTGAYMQAGDQ
;
A
#
# COMPACT_ATOMS: atom_id res chain seq x y z
N SER A 1 15.89 0.86 -17.34
CA SER A 1 15.50 -0.57 -17.48
C SER A 1 14.41 -0.88 -16.47
N LEU A 2 13.69 -2.00 -16.55
CA LEU A 2 12.66 -2.30 -15.54
C LEU A 2 13.23 -2.37 -14.12
N LEU A 3 14.45 -2.88 -13.96
CA LEU A 3 15.12 -2.93 -12.65
C LEU A 3 15.30 -1.52 -12.05
N THR A 4 15.76 -0.54 -12.84
CA THR A 4 15.92 0.83 -12.34
C THR A 4 14.58 1.43 -11.94
N VAL A 5 13.52 1.18 -12.71
CA VAL A 5 12.15 1.61 -12.36
C VAL A 5 11.72 0.97 -11.04
N ILE A 6 11.94 -0.33 -10.82
CA ILE A 6 11.62 -1.03 -9.57
C ILE A 6 12.37 -0.40 -8.39
N VAL A 7 13.69 -0.20 -8.52
CA VAL A 7 14.50 0.40 -7.45
C VAL A 7 14.06 1.83 -7.13
N GLY A 8 13.74 2.64 -8.15
CA GLY A 8 13.21 3.98 -7.96
C GLY A 8 11.87 3.99 -7.21
N HIS A 9 10.96 3.09 -7.58
CA HIS A 9 9.69 2.94 -6.87
C HIS A 9 9.88 2.46 -5.43
N LEU A 10 10.82 1.55 -5.17
CA LEU A 10 11.14 1.11 -3.80
C LEU A 10 11.62 2.28 -2.94
N LEU A 11 12.53 3.13 -3.46
CA LEU A 11 13.04 4.29 -2.72
C LEU A 11 11.93 5.26 -2.31
N ILE A 12 10.93 5.47 -3.17
CA ILE A 12 9.79 6.32 -2.86
C ILE A 12 8.79 5.61 -1.96
N CYS A 13 8.44 4.35 -2.22
CA CYS A 13 7.36 3.65 -1.54
C CYS A 13 7.70 3.20 -0.11
N VAL A 14 8.97 2.91 0.18
CA VAL A 14 9.41 2.43 1.51
C VAL A 14 9.01 3.37 2.65
N PRO A 15 9.32 4.69 2.64
CA PRO A 15 8.93 5.58 3.73
C PRO A 15 7.42 5.62 3.95
N TYR A 16 6.62 5.66 2.89
CA TYR A 16 5.15 5.60 3.01
C TYR A 16 4.66 4.29 3.61
N SER A 17 5.25 3.16 3.20
CA SER A 17 4.93 1.85 3.79
C SER A 17 5.22 1.82 5.28
N VAL A 18 6.40 2.33 5.67
CA VAL A 18 6.83 2.38 7.07
C VAL A 18 5.88 3.24 7.89
N THR A 19 5.47 4.42 7.42
CA THR A 19 4.51 5.27 8.14
C THR A 19 3.19 4.54 8.42
N VAL A 20 2.65 3.83 7.42
CA VAL A 20 1.41 3.07 7.60
C VAL A 20 1.61 1.89 8.55
N LEU A 21 2.72 1.16 8.43
CA LEU A 21 3.03 0.02 9.30
C LEU A 21 3.22 0.44 10.76
N VAL A 22 3.95 1.54 11.04
CA VAL A 22 4.16 2.06 12.39
C VAL A 22 2.84 2.38 13.08
N SER A 23 1.90 3.03 12.39
CA SER A 23 0.56 3.27 12.94
C SER A 23 -0.19 1.97 13.30
N GLY A 24 0.11 0.89 12.57
CA GLY A 24 -0.39 -0.44 12.85
C GLY A 24 0.21 -1.11 14.07
N PHE A 25 1.49 -0.85 14.35
CA PHE A 25 2.20 -1.34 15.53
C PHE A 25 1.80 -0.59 16.81
N GLU A 26 1.45 0.69 16.74
CA GLU A 26 1.02 1.47 17.91
C GLU A 26 -0.28 0.94 18.54
N GLY A 27 -1.12 0.25 17.77
CA GLY A 27 -2.34 -0.40 18.27
C GLY A 27 -2.13 -1.79 18.88
N PHE A 28 -0.89 -2.27 19.00
CA PHE A 28 -0.56 -3.62 19.45
C PHE A 28 -0.27 -3.67 20.96
N ASP A 29 -0.95 -4.56 21.69
CA ASP A 29 -0.65 -4.85 23.10
C ASP A 29 0.54 -5.83 23.20
N PRO A 30 1.71 -5.41 23.74
CA PRO A 30 2.88 -6.27 23.89
C PRO A 30 2.63 -7.50 24.77
N ASN A 31 1.60 -7.46 25.64
CA ASN A 31 1.28 -8.55 26.55
C ASN A 31 0.82 -9.81 25.80
N MET A 32 0.26 -9.68 24.58
CA MET A 32 -0.12 -10.86 23.79
C MET A 32 1.09 -11.69 23.37
N GLU A 33 2.21 -11.03 23.07
CA GLU A 33 3.47 -11.70 22.76
C GLU A 33 4.10 -12.33 24.00
N ALA A 34 4.04 -11.65 25.15
CA ALA A 34 4.53 -12.20 26.42
C ALA A 34 3.73 -13.45 26.82
N ALA A 35 2.40 -13.39 26.76
CA ALA A 35 1.52 -14.51 27.08
C ALA A 35 1.77 -15.74 26.18
N SER A 36 1.99 -15.52 24.87
CA SER A 36 2.36 -16.61 23.94
C SER A 36 3.66 -17.31 24.36
N ARG A 37 4.68 -16.53 24.78
CA ARG A 37 5.94 -17.08 25.28
C ARG A 37 5.77 -17.81 26.61
N ASP A 38 4.91 -17.30 27.50
CA ASP A 38 4.59 -17.94 28.78
C ASP A 38 3.88 -19.30 28.58
N LEU A 39 3.06 -19.42 27.53
CA LEU A 39 2.45 -20.66 27.07
C LEU A 39 3.45 -21.64 26.40
N GLY A 40 4.73 -21.29 26.32
CA GLY A 40 5.80 -22.13 25.79
C GLY A 40 5.98 -22.07 24.27
N GLU A 41 5.35 -21.12 23.58
CA GLU A 41 5.57 -20.94 22.14
C GLU A 41 6.94 -20.31 21.84
N THR A 42 7.50 -20.68 20.69
CA THR A 42 8.78 -20.13 20.22
C THR A 42 8.59 -18.72 19.66
N ALA A 43 9.68 -17.95 19.50
CA ALA A 43 9.62 -16.63 18.87
C ALA A 43 9.02 -16.69 17.45
N TRP A 44 9.37 -17.73 16.69
CA TRP A 44 8.80 -17.96 15.35
C TRP A 44 7.31 -18.33 15.40
N GLY A 45 6.91 -19.17 16.35
CA GLY A 45 5.50 -19.53 16.57
C GLY A 45 4.65 -18.32 16.97
N THR A 46 5.17 -17.50 17.88
CA THR A 46 4.54 -16.24 18.32
C THR A 46 4.42 -15.25 17.16
N LEU A 47 5.48 -15.06 16.38
CA LEU A 47 5.46 -14.20 15.18
C LEU A 47 4.36 -14.65 14.21
N ARG A 48 4.32 -15.93 13.86
CA ARG A 48 3.39 -16.44 12.84
C ARG A 48 1.93 -16.48 13.31
N ARG A 49 1.68 -16.77 14.60
CA ARG A 49 0.33 -16.97 15.14
C ARG A 49 -0.28 -15.71 15.74
N ILE A 50 0.53 -14.79 16.27
CA ILE A 50 0.06 -13.58 16.96
C ILE A 50 0.46 -12.33 16.21
N THR A 51 1.75 -12.05 16.11
CA THR A 51 2.26 -10.77 15.58
C THR A 51 1.84 -10.57 14.10
N LEU A 52 2.06 -11.56 13.24
CA LEU A 52 1.78 -11.46 11.80
C LEU A 52 0.27 -11.29 11.52
N PRO A 53 -0.66 -12.11 12.04
CA PRO A 53 -2.09 -11.94 11.80
C PRO A 53 -2.65 -10.63 12.36
N MET A 54 -2.11 -10.14 13.48
CA MET A 54 -2.52 -8.86 14.05
C MET A 54 -2.04 -7.67 13.21
N LEU A 55 -0.86 -7.77 12.61
CA LEU A 55 -0.31 -6.75 11.70
C LEU A 55 -0.82 -6.85 10.26
N MET A 56 -1.42 -7.98 9.86
CA MET A 56 -2.00 -8.17 8.52
C MET A 56 -2.88 -7.01 8.03
N PRO A 57 -3.84 -6.46 8.81
CA PRO A 57 -4.63 -5.30 8.35
C PRO A 57 -3.75 -4.09 8.00
N SER A 58 -2.69 -3.85 8.76
CA SER A 58 -1.74 -2.76 8.54
C SER A 58 -0.83 -3.03 7.34
N ILE A 59 -0.39 -4.27 7.14
CA ILE A 59 0.37 -4.72 5.96
C ILE A 59 -0.46 -4.58 4.68
N ILE A 60 -1.72 -5.01 4.70
CA ILE A 60 -2.62 -4.87 3.55
C ILE A 60 -2.85 -3.39 3.26
N SER A 61 -3.05 -2.57 4.29
CA SER A 61 -3.24 -1.12 4.13
C SER A 61 -2.00 -0.45 3.54
N SER A 62 -0.79 -0.79 4.01
CA SER A 62 0.46 -0.22 3.51
C SER A 62 0.74 -0.65 2.06
N LEU A 63 0.42 -1.91 1.72
CA LEU A 63 0.51 -2.43 0.36
C LEU A 63 -0.43 -1.68 -0.60
N LEU A 64 -1.68 -1.41 -0.21
CA LEU A 64 -2.62 -0.64 -1.04
C LEU A 64 -2.15 0.81 -1.24
N VAL A 65 -1.67 1.46 -0.17
CA VAL A 65 -1.16 2.84 -0.24
C VAL A 65 0.06 2.92 -1.17
N THR A 66 1.05 2.06 -0.96
CA THR A 66 2.27 2.06 -1.78
C THR A 66 2.02 1.65 -3.23
N PHE A 67 1.11 0.71 -3.47
CA PHE A 67 0.68 0.39 -4.84
C PHE A 67 0.04 1.59 -5.54
N THR A 68 -0.81 2.34 -4.83
CA THR A 68 -1.45 3.55 -5.37
C THR A 68 -0.41 4.61 -5.71
N ILE A 69 0.53 4.88 -4.80
CA ILE A 69 1.63 5.83 -5.02
C ILE A 69 2.50 5.39 -6.20
N SER A 70 2.79 4.09 -6.29
CA SER A 70 3.60 3.52 -7.36
C SER A 70 2.95 3.68 -8.74
N LEU A 71 1.64 3.47 -8.85
CA LEU A 71 0.92 3.68 -10.11
C LEU A 71 0.86 5.15 -10.55
N ASP A 72 0.87 6.09 -9.60
CA ASP A 72 0.78 7.52 -9.87
C ASP A 72 2.14 8.14 -10.25
N GLU A 73 3.27 7.45 -9.99
CA GLU A 73 4.60 7.97 -10.28
C GLU A 73 5.01 7.86 -11.75
N PHE A 74 4.33 8.63 -12.59
CA PHE A 74 4.64 8.74 -14.01
C PHE A 74 6.03 9.33 -14.26
N ILE A 75 6.43 10.37 -13.53
CA ILE A 75 7.64 11.15 -13.84
C ILE A 75 8.87 10.28 -13.62
N LEU A 76 8.96 9.59 -12.49
CA LEU A 76 10.03 8.65 -12.20
C LEU A 76 10.03 7.53 -13.24
N ALA A 77 8.87 6.94 -13.53
CA ALA A 77 8.79 5.89 -14.53
C ALA A 77 9.24 6.39 -15.91
N PHE A 78 8.89 7.62 -16.31
CA PHE A 78 9.26 8.21 -17.59
C PHE A 78 10.77 8.40 -17.73
N PHE A 79 11.45 8.87 -16.69
CA PHE A 79 12.90 9.09 -16.72
C PHE A 79 13.72 7.81 -16.56
N LEU A 80 13.23 6.81 -15.82
CA LEU A 80 13.97 5.57 -15.54
C LEU A 80 13.61 4.43 -16.50
N SER A 81 12.47 4.52 -17.18
CA SER A 81 12.07 3.57 -18.20
C SER A 81 12.99 3.70 -19.42
N GLY A 82 13.56 2.57 -19.83
CA GLY A 82 14.38 2.47 -21.04
C GLY A 82 13.52 2.02 -22.21
N THR A 83 13.86 0.84 -22.75
CA THR A 83 13.17 0.21 -23.88
C THR A 83 11.81 -0.41 -23.52
N GLU A 84 11.54 -0.61 -22.24
CA GLU A 84 10.35 -1.29 -21.72
C GLU A 84 9.46 -0.28 -20.98
N PRO A 85 8.53 0.40 -21.66
CA PRO A 85 7.68 1.41 -21.06
C PRO A 85 6.70 0.79 -20.06
N THR A 86 6.55 1.44 -18.90
CA THR A 86 5.43 1.17 -18.01
C THR A 86 4.12 1.65 -18.64
N LEU A 87 2.98 1.20 -18.10
CA LEU A 87 1.67 1.56 -18.64
C LEU A 87 1.46 3.09 -18.76
N PRO A 88 1.78 3.92 -17.75
CA PRO A 88 1.67 5.39 -17.88
C PRO A 88 2.59 5.98 -18.96
N VAL A 89 3.83 5.50 -19.06
CA VAL A 89 4.80 5.95 -20.06
C VAL A 89 4.36 5.57 -21.47
N TYR A 90 3.78 4.38 -21.63
CA TYR A 90 3.20 3.93 -22.89
C TYR A 90 2.04 4.84 -23.32
N ILE A 91 1.09 5.10 -22.42
CA ILE A 91 -0.06 5.98 -22.68
C ILE A 91 0.46 7.36 -23.12
N TRP A 92 1.38 7.95 -22.37
CA TRP A 92 2.02 9.22 -22.72
C TRP A 92 2.63 9.22 -24.13
N GLY A 93 3.38 8.17 -24.47
CA GLY A 93 4.00 8.03 -25.79
C GLY A 93 3.00 7.90 -26.95
N GLN A 94 1.76 7.50 -26.69
CA GLN A 94 0.70 7.39 -27.70
C GLN A 94 -0.07 8.69 -27.93
N LEU A 95 -0.03 9.68 -27.01
CA LEU A 95 -0.78 10.95 -27.14
C LEU A 95 -0.41 11.72 -28.42
N ARG A 96 0.83 11.59 -28.89
CA ARG A 96 1.29 12.28 -30.12
C ARG A 96 0.66 11.75 -31.41
N PHE A 97 0.02 10.59 -31.38
CA PHE A 97 -0.62 9.99 -32.56
C PHE A 97 -2.11 10.27 -32.54
N ALA A 98 -2.56 11.24 -33.34
CA ALA A 98 -3.97 11.66 -33.40
C ALA A 98 -4.94 10.50 -33.67
N ALA A 99 -4.54 9.50 -34.47
CA ALA A 99 -5.35 8.32 -34.76
C ALA A 99 -5.57 7.39 -33.55
N LYS A 100 -4.71 7.43 -32.53
CA LYS A 100 -4.81 6.60 -31.31
C LYS A 100 -5.46 7.36 -30.14
N LEU A 101 -5.69 8.66 -30.32
CA LEU A 101 -6.12 9.59 -29.27
C LEU A 101 -7.44 9.18 -28.58
N PRO A 102 -8.50 8.71 -29.29
CA PRO A 102 -9.72 8.23 -28.63
C PRO A 102 -9.48 7.05 -27.69
N ASN A 103 -8.66 6.08 -28.10
CA ASN A 103 -8.36 4.88 -27.30
C ASN A 103 -7.49 5.22 -26.08
N VAL A 104 -6.54 6.14 -26.25
CA VAL A 104 -5.65 6.62 -25.18
C VAL A 104 -6.43 7.38 -24.12
N LEU A 105 -7.36 8.24 -24.51
CA LEU A 105 -8.24 8.95 -23.57
C LEU A 105 -9.17 7.99 -22.81
N ALA A 106 -9.69 6.95 -23.48
CA ALA A 106 -10.48 5.91 -22.83
C ALA A 106 -9.67 5.10 -21.79
N LEU A 107 -8.41 4.76 -22.10
CA LEU A 107 -7.51 4.13 -21.13
C LEU A 107 -7.22 5.07 -19.95
N GLY A 108 -6.98 6.35 -20.22
CA GLY A 108 -6.76 7.36 -19.19
C GLY A 108 -7.95 7.52 -18.23
N SER A 109 -9.17 7.56 -18.76
CA SER A 109 -10.38 7.66 -17.92
C SER A 109 -10.60 6.42 -17.06
N ILE A 110 -10.32 5.22 -17.59
CA ILE A 110 -10.35 3.96 -16.82
C ILE A 110 -9.33 3.98 -15.69
N LEU A 111 -8.10 4.44 -15.94
CA LEU A 111 -7.06 4.55 -14.91
C LEU A 111 -7.45 5.54 -13.81
N ILE A 112 -7.98 6.71 -14.17
CA ILE A 112 -8.47 7.70 -13.19
C ILE A 112 -9.60 7.10 -12.35
N ALA A 113 -10.56 6.42 -12.97
CA ALA A 113 -11.65 5.77 -12.27
C ALA A 113 -11.13 4.67 -11.32
N ALA A 114 -10.18 3.85 -11.77
CA ALA A 114 -9.56 2.82 -10.95
C ALA A 114 -8.81 3.40 -9.74
N SER A 115 -8.01 4.46 -9.94
CA SER A 115 -7.30 5.15 -8.85
C SER A 115 -8.27 5.75 -7.83
N LEU A 116 -9.37 6.35 -8.28
CA LEU A 116 -10.40 6.88 -7.38
C LEU A 116 -11.08 5.78 -6.56
N VAL A 117 -11.44 4.66 -7.20
CA VAL A 117 -12.00 3.49 -6.52
C VAL A 117 -11.01 2.92 -5.51
N MET A 118 -9.73 2.85 -5.85
CA MET A 118 -8.69 2.33 -4.96
C MET A 118 -8.44 3.24 -3.76
N LEU A 119 -8.34 4.55 -3.97
CA LEU A 119 -8.19 5.54 -2.90
C LEU A 119 -9.39 5.56 -1.96
N THR A 120 -10.61 5.54 -2.51
CA THR A 120 -11.82 5.49 -1.69
C THR A 120 -11.91 4.19 -0.89
N ALA A 121 -11.56 3.04 -1.49
CA ALA A 121 -11.49 1.78 -0.77
C ALA A 121 -10.43 1.81 0.36
N ALA A 122 -9.23 2.31 0.08
CA ALA A 122 -8.16 2.44 1.05
C ALA A 122 -8.57 3.35 2.23
N GLU A 123 -9.22 4.49 1.96
CA GLU A 123 -9.71 5.42 2.97
C GLU A 123 -10.82 4.77 3.84
N ILE A 124 -11.74 4.02 3.24
CA ILE A 124 -12.80 3.30 3.97
C ILE A 124 -12.19 2.23 4.89
N ILE A 125 -11.19 1.49 4.40
CA ILE A 125 -10.48 0.48 5.19
C ILE A 125 -9.74 1.15 6.35
N ARG A 126 -9.01 2.24 6.10
CA ARG A 126 -8.30 3.00 7.14
C ARG A 126 -9.24 3.50 8.22
N ARG A 127 -10.36 4.13 7.84
CA ARG A 127 -11.39 4.59 8.79
C ARG A 127 -12.02 3.45 9.60
N ARG A 128 -12.20 2.28 9.01
CA ARG A 128 -12.71 1.09 9.72
C ARG A 128 -11.69 0.54 10.70
N ALA A 129 -10.41 0.59 10.38
CA ALA A 129 -9.33 0.20 11.28
C ALA A 129 -9.26 1.15 12.49
N GLU A 130 -9.25 2.47 12.26
CA GLU A 130 -9.21 3.51 13.31
C GLU A 130 -10.39 3.40 14.29
N ARG A 131 -11.60 3.11 13.78
CA ARG A 131 -12.81 2.92 14.62
C ARG A 131 -12.70 1.71 15.56
N LYS A 132 -12.05 0.63 15.14
CA LYS A 132 -11.86 -0.55 16.00
C LYS A 132 -10.88 -0.26 17.13
N THR A 133 -9.83 0.52 16.87
CA THR A 133 -8.86 0.94 17.88
C THR A 133 -9.47 1.92 18.89
N GLY A 134 -10.24 2.91 18.43
CA GLY A 134 -10.91 3.87 19.32
C GLY A 134 -11.99 3.26 20.22
N ALA A 135 -12.70 2.23 19.73
CA ALA A 135 -13.70 1.52 20.52
C ALA A 135 -13.10 0.66 21.65
N TYR A 136 -11.88 0.15 21.48
CA TYR A 136 -11.20 -0.63 22.52
C TYR A 136 -10.69 0.25 23.68
N MET A 137 -10.17 1.44 23.38
CA MET A 137 -9.71 2.38 24.42
C MET A 137 -10.87 2.90 25.31
N GLN A 138 -12.07 3.10 24.76
CA GLN A 138 -13.23 3.50 25.56
C GLN A 138 -13.80 2.38 26.46
N ALA A 139 -13.56 1.12 26.12
CA ALA A 139 -14.05 -0.02 26.89
C ALA A 139 -13.15 -0.43 28.06
N GLY A 140 -11.87 -0.01 28.04
CA GLY A 140 -10.90 -0.26 29.13
C GLY A 140 -10.90 0.79 30.25
N ASP A 141 -11.60 1.91 30.04
CA ASP A 141 -11.73 3.03 30.99
C ASP A 141 -13.01 2.95 31.85
N GLN A 142 -13.75 1.83 31.78
CA GLN A 142 -14.93 1.52 32.62
C GLN A 142 -14.67 0.25 33.44
#